data_AF-A0A191WIQ4-F1
#
_entry.id   AF-A0A191WIQ4-F1
#
_cell.length_a   1.000
_cell.length_b   1.000
_cell.length_c   1.000
_cell.angle_alpha   90.00
_cell.angle_beta   90.00
_cell.angle_gamma   90.00
#
_symmetry.space_group_name_H-M   'P 1'
#
loop_
_entity.id
_entity.type
_entity.pdbx_description
1 polymer ?
#
loop_
_entity_poly.entity_id
_entity_poly.type
_entity_poly.pdbx_seq_one_letter_code
_entity_poly.pdbx_strand_id
1 'polypeptide(L)'
;MRYLRLASNWLDRNEGDAFTWPYWIDVSVSGPEPKVAVSEGAGHGSAGGRFEPAFVLSRLRDKVGGADGDWLLPHLERLAAGEVVTEAELRSQFAERHGRDPESYDWD
;
A
#
# COMPACT_ATOMS: atom_id res chain seq x y z
N MET A 1 9.47 -2.97 -11.65
CA MET A 1 9.44 -2.03 -10.50
C MET A 1 9.27 -2.83 -9.21
N ARG A 2 9.92 -2.47 -8.11
CA ARG A 2 9.80 -3.19 -6.84
C ARG A 2 8.73 -2.56 -5.96
N TYR A 3 7.74 -3.36 -5.56
CA TYR A 3 6.66 -2.95 -4.66
C TYR A 3 6.89 -3.50 -3.26
N LEU A 4 6.58 -2.67 -2.26
CA LEU A 4 6.51 -3.06 -0.85
C LEU A 4 5.04 -3.22 -0.47
N ARG A 5 4.67 -4.33 0.18
CA ARG A 5 3.34 -4.50 0.76
C ARG A 5 3.27 -3.76 2.08
N LEU A 6 2.58 -2.61 2.11
CA LEU A 6 2.66 -1.69 3.24
C LEU A 6 1.36 -1.58 4.03
N ALA A 7 0.21 -1.85 3.45
CA ALA A 7 -1.04 -1.90 4.21
C ALA A 7 -1.99 -2.97 3.70
N SER A 8 -2.60 -3.69 4.63
CA SER A 8 -3.79 -4.51 4.40
C SER A 8 -4.50 -4.74 5.71
N ASN A 9 -5.83 -4.74 5.67
CA ASN A 9 -6.68 -5.20 6.76
C ASN A 9 -6.59 -6.71 7.01
N TRP A 10 -5.73 -7.40 6.27
CA TRP A 10 -5.40 -8.83 6.43
C TRP A 10 -3.94 -9.06 6.85
N LEU A 11 -3.11 -8.03 7.03
CA LEU A 11 -1.68 -8.21 7.37
C LEU A 11 -1.47 -8.99 8.67
N ASP A 12 -2.32 -8.73 9.67
CA ASP A 12 -2.18 -9.26 11.03
C ASP A 12 -3.43 -10.04 11.49
N ARG A 13 -4.20 -10.59 10.54
CA ARG A 13 -5.37 -11.42 10.84
C ARG A 13 -4.97 -12.76 11.47
N ASN A 14 -5.77 -13.19 12.44
CA ASN A 14 -5.65 -14.47 13.11
C ASN A 14 -6.73 -15.45 12.64
N GLU A 15 -6.47 -16.74 12.86
CA GLU A 15 -7.49 -17.78 12.68
C GLU A 15 -8.68 -17.51 13.60
N GLY A 16 -9.89 -17.50 13.02
CA GLY A 16 -11.13 -17.21 13.74
C GLY A 16 -11.63 -15.76 13.63
N ASP A 17 -10.83 -14.83 13.09
CA ASP A 17 -11.30 -13.47 12.81
C ASP A 17 -12.44 -13.50 11.79
N ALA A 18 -13.43 -12.63 11.98
CA ALA A 18 -14.55 -12.48 11.05
C ALA A 18 -14.04 -12.14 9.63
N PHE A 19 -14.72 -12.67 8.62
CA PHE A 19 -14.36 -12.37 7.24
C PHE A 19 -14.58 -10.89 6.93
N THR A 20 -13.52 -10.21 6.53
CA THR A 20 -13.53 -8.86 5.95
C THR A 20 -13.09 -8.95 4.50
N TRP A 21 -13.58 -8.05 3.65
CA TRP A 21 -13.11 -7.98 2.27
C TRP A 21 -11.65 -7.48 2.26
N PRO A 22 -10.69 -8.20 1.63
CA PRO A 22 -9.28 -7.82 1.72
C PRO A 22 -8.98 -6.60 0.84
N TYR A 23 -8.24 -5.66 1.40
CA TYR A 23 -7.65 -4.54 0.67
C TYR A 23 -6.14 -4.59 0.79
N TRP A 24 -5.41 -4.29 -0.27
CA TRP A 24 -3.94 -4.20 -0.27
C TRP A 24 -3.49 -2.89 -0.88
N ILE A 25 -2.53 -2.24 -0.21
CA ILE A 25 -1.84 -1.05 -0.68
C ILE A 25 -0.35 -1.34 -0.71
N ASP A 26 0.21 -1.36 -1.91
CA ASP A 26 1.63 -1.58 -2.14
C ASP A 26 2.24 -0.36 -2.81
N VAL A 27 3.46 0.00 -2.42
CA VAL A 27 4.13 1.21 -2.93
C VAL A 27 5.48 0.85 -3.54
N SER A 28 5.73 1.37 -4.74
CA SER A 28 7.02 1.33 -5.42
C SER A 28 7.60 2.73 -5.50
N VAL A 29 8.81 2.92 -4.98
CA VAL A 29 9.61 4.15 -5.13
C VAL A 29 10.92 3.91 -5.90
N SER A 30 11.12 2.69 -6.42
CA SER A 30 12.36 2.27 -7.10
C SER A 30 12.33 2.47 -8.63
N GLY A 31 11.28 3.11 -9.17
CA GLY A 31 11.05 3.33 -10.61
C GLY A 31 11.32 4.78 -11.03
N PRO A 32 11.13 5.10 -12.34
CA PRO A 32 11.25 6.48 -12.81
C PRO A 32 10.25 7.43 -12.14
N GLU A 33 9.10 6.89 -11.71
CA GLU A 33 8.06 7.59 -10.98
C GLU A 33 7.52 6.65 -9.88
N PRO A 34 7.08 7.20 -8.73
CA PRO A 34 6.45 6.41 -7.68
C PRO A 34 5.11 5.86 -8.17
N LYS A 35 4.79 4.62 -7.82
CA LYS A 35 3.51 3.97 -8.14
C LYS A 35 2.91 3.33 -6.91
N VAL A 36 1.58 3.33 -6.85
CA VAL A 36 0.79 2.68 -5.80
C VAL A 36 -0.04 1.60 -6.46
N ALA A 37 0.16 0.35 -6.06
CA ALA A 37 -0.74 -0.73 -6.41
C ALA A 37 -1.86 -0.79 -5.36
N VAL A 38 -3.09 -0.79 -5.84
CA VAL A 38 -4.29 -0.96 -5.01
C VAL A 38 -4.97 -2.24 -5.47
N SER A 39 -5.34 -3.10 -4.53
CA SER A 39 -6.10 -4.33 -4.80
C SER A 39 -7.24 -4.49 -3.80
N GLU A 40 -8.37 -4.97 -4.29
CA GLU A 40 -9.57 -5.27 -3.52
C GLU A 40 -10.09 -6.66 -3.88
N GLY A 41 -10.17 -7.55 -2.88
CA GLY A 41 -10.84 -8.85 -2.99
C GLY A 41 -9.93 -10.06 -3.18
N ALA A 42 -10.55 -11.23 -3.10
CA ALA A 42 -9.97 -12.54 -3.40
C ALA A 42 -10.96 -13.32 -4.27
N GLY A 43 -10.84 -13.25 -5.61
CA GLY A 43 -11.71 -13.99 -6.55
C GLY A 43 -12.09 -13.25 -7.83
N HIS A 44 -13.03 -13.83 -8.59
CA HIS A 44 -13.59 -13.20 -9.81
C HIS A 44 -14.30 -11.89 -9.45
N GLY A 45 -13.91 -10.79 -10.09
CA GLY A 45 -14.40 -9.43 -9.78
C GLY A 45 -13.50 -8.63 -8.84
N SER A 46 -12.37 -9.20 -8.39
CA SER A 46 -11.34 -8.43 -7.68
C SER A 46 -10.82 -7.31 -8.56
N ALA A 47 -10.88 -6.08 -8.08
CA ALA A 47 -10.41 -4.91 -8.80
C ALA A 47 -9.01 -4.57 -8.31
N GLY A 48 -8.07 -4.41 -9.24
CA GLY A 48 -6.71 -4.02 -8.90
C GLY A 48 -6.07 -3.22 -10.03
N GLY A 49 -5.14 -2.34 -9.66
CA GLY A 49 -4.44 -1.51 -10.62
C GLY A 49 -3.23 -0.80 -10.01
N ARG A 50 -2.38 -0.27 -10.89
CA ARG A 50 -1.24 0.58 -10.54
C ARG A 50 -1.59 2.02 -10.89
N PHE A 51 -1.42 2.92 -9.92
CA PHE A 51 -1.85 4.31 -10.04
C PHE A 51 -0.77 5.27 -9.53
N GLU A 52 -0.84 6.52 -9.99
CA GLU A 52 -0.05 7.60 -9.40
C GLU A 52 -0.52 7.88 -7.96
N PRO A 53 0.39 8.30 -7.05
CA PRO A 53 0.02 8.74 -5.70
C PRO A 53 -1.11 9.78 -5.69
N ALA A 54 -1.08 10.76 -6.59
CA ALA A 54 -2.11 11.79 -6.72
C ALA A 54 -3.50 11.22 -7.10
N PHE A 55 -3.53 10.18 -7.94
CA PHE A 55 -4.78 9.52 -8.30
C PHE A 55 -5.34 8.76 -7.09
N VAL A 56 -4.48 8.06 -6.35
CA VAL A 56 -4.91 7.34 -5.13
C VAL A 56 -5.49 8.30 -4.11
N LEU A 57 -4.81 9.42 -3.81
CA LEU A 57 -5.28 10.42 -2.86
C LEU A 57 -6.63 11.04 -3.25
N SER A 58 -6.89 11.20 -4.55
CA SER A 58 -8.11 11.85 -5.04
C SER A 58 -9.29 10.89 -5.27
N ARG A 59 -9.02 9.64 -5.63
CA ARG A 59 -10.05 8.68 -6.09
C ARG A 59 -10.16 7.40 -5.28
N LEU A 60 -9.10 7.01 -4.56
CA LEU A 60 -9.00 5.71 -3.88
C LEU A 60 -8.57 5.86 -2.41
N ARG A 61 -8.74 7.03 -1.82
CA ARG A 61 -8.35 7.29 -0.42
C ARG A 61 -9.12 6.40 0.56
N ASP A 62 -10.39 6.12 0.25
CA ASP A 62 -11.22 5.17 1.00
C ASP A 62 -10.64 3.76 0.99
N LYS A 63 -10.01 3.33 -0.12
CA LYS A 63 -9.34 2.03 -0.23
C LYS A 63 -8.06 1.97 0.62
N VAL A 64 -7.35 3.09 0.75
CA VAL A 64 -6.21 3.20 1.66
C VAL A 64 -6.67 3.02 3.12
N GLY A 65 -7.73 3.72 3.52
CA GLY A 65 -8.30 3.56 4.86
C GLY A 65 -8.84 2.14 5.11
N GLY A 66 -9.52 1.54 4.13
CA GLY A 66 -10.02 0.16 4.22
C GLY A 66 -8.92 -0.91 4.32
N ALA A 67 -7.68 -0.56 3.97
CA ALA A 67 -6.50 -1.41 4.12
C ALA A 67 -5.74 -1.16 5.44
N ASP A 68 -6.31 -0.40 6.38
CA ASP A 68 -5.61 0.11 7.58
C ASP A 68 -4.35 0.92 7.22
N GLY A 69 -4.36 1.56 6.06
CA GLY A 69 -3.23 2.25 5.44
C GLY A 69 -3.18 3.76 5.70
N ASP A 70 -3.97 4.31 6.60
CA ASP A 70 -4.01 5.77 6.85
C ASP A 70 -2.63 6.36 7.19
N TRP A 71 -1.75 5.56 7.77
CA TRP A 71 -0.36 5.94 8.05
C TRP A 71 0.47 6.23 6.80
N LEU A 72 0.08 5.71 5.63
CA LEU A 72 0.72 5.97 4.34
C LEU A 72 0.32 7.31 3.75
N LEU A 73 -0.81 7.91 4.16
CA LEU A 73 -1.33 9.13 3.53
C LEU A 73 -0.30 10.27 3.48
N PRO A 74 0.45 10.59 4.55
CA PRO A 74 1.48 11.63 4.49
C PRO A 74 2.60 11.33 3.49
N HIS A 75 2.94 10.05 3.29
CA HIS A 75 3.93 9.63 2.30
C HIS A 75 3.41 9.77 0.88
N LEU A 76 2.16 9.38 0.66
CA LEU A 76 1.50 9.53 -0.64
C LEU A 76 1.35 11.01 -1.00
N GLU A 77 1.05 11.88 -0.05
CA GLU A 77 0.98 13.35 -0.24
C GLU A 77 2.33 13.92 -0.68
N ARG A 78 3.41 13.54 0.01
CA ARG A 78 4.78 13.93 -0.37
C ARG A 78 5.16 13.43 -1.76
N LEU A 79 4.91 12.16 -2.05
CA LEU A 79 5.16 11.59 -3.38
C LEU A 79 4.33 12.30 -4.47
N ALA A 80 3.07 12.65 -4.21
CA ALA A 80 2.23 13.40 -5.13
C ALA A 80 2.71 14.83 -5.37
N ALA A 81 3.36 15.45 -4.38
CA ALA A 81 4.01 16.75 -4.51
C ALA A 81 5.38 16.68 -5.21
N GLY A 82 5.86 15.49 -5.56
CA GLY A 82 7.19 15.27 -6.15
C GLY A 82 8.33 15.31 -5.14
N GLU A 83 8.02 15.24 -3.84
CA GLU A 83 9.03 15.11 -2.80
C GLU A 83 9.63 13.70 -2.77
N VAL A 84 10.85 13.59 -2.25
CA VAL A 84 11.53 12.31 -2.09
C VAL A 84 10.98 11.59 -0.86
N VAL A 85 10.48 10.37 -1.07
CA VAL A 85 10.21 9.37 -0.03
C VAL A 85 11.01 8.13 -0.38
N THR A 86 11.75 7.57 0.58
CA THR A 86 12.68 6.47 0.33
C THR A 86 12.11 5.11 0.73
N GLU A 87 12.58 4.03 0.10
CA GLU A 87 12.24 2.66 0.52
C GLU A 87 12.65 2.41 1.98
N ALA A 88 13.80 2.91 2.42
CA ALA A 88 14.26 2.77 3.80
C ALA A 88 13.32 3.45 4.81
N GLU A 89 12.80 4.63 4.48
CA GLU A 89 11.81 5.34 5.29
C GLU A 89 10.52 4.53 5.41
N LEU A 90 9.98 4.03 4.30
CA LEU A 90 8.76 3.23 4.29
C LEU A 90 8.93 1.92 5.07
N ARG A 91 10.06 1.24 4.92
CA ARG A 91 10.40 0.02 5.67
C ARG A 91 10.50 0.29 7.17
N SER A 92 11.19 1.35 7.58
CA SER A 92 11.34 1.72 8.99
C SER A 92 9.98 1.94 9.64
N GLN A 93 9.12 2.73 9.01
CA GLN A 93 7.79 3.02 9.57
C GLN A 93 6.87 1.80 9.57
N PHE A 94 6.98 0.91 8.56
CA PHE A 94 6.27 -0.36 8.58
C PHE A 94 6.75 -1.25 9.74
N ALA A 95 8.07 -1.38 9.93
CA ALA A 95 8.64 -2.21 10.99
C ALA A 95 8.30 -1.69 12.39
N GLU A 96 8.27 -0.37 12.60
CA GLU A 96 7.80 0.24 13.85
C GLU A 96 6.36 -0.13 14.19
N ARG A 97 5.51 -0.38 13.19
CA ARG A 97 4.08 -0.69 13.34
C ARG A 97 3.81 -2.19 13.48
N HIS A 98 4.47 -3.00 12.67
CA HIS A 98 4.16 -4.42 12.53
C HIS A 98 5.25 -5.34 13.12
N GLY A 99 6.36 -4.78 13.62
CA GLY A 99 7.45 -5.54 14.24
C GLY A 99 8.27 -6.40 13.28
N ARG A 100 8.10 -6.22 11.96
CA ARG A 100 8.75 -7.00 10.89
C ARG A 100 8.94 -6.15 9.65
N ASP A 101 9.81 -6.56 8.73
CA ASP A 101 9.92 -5.93 7.42
C ASP A 101 8.70 -6.21 6.53
N PRO A 102 8.34 -5.28 5.62
CA PRO A 102 7.31 -5.54 4.63
C PRO A 102 7.79 -6.56 3.59
N GLU A 103 6.86 -7.39 3.13
CA GLU A 103 7.07 -8.20 1.94
C GLU A 103 7.33 -7.31 0.72
N SER A 104 8.09 -7.83 -0.24
CA SER A 104 8.33 -7.14 -1.50
C SER A 104 8.26 -8.08 -2.69
N TYR A 105 7.84 -7.55 -3.83
CA TYR A 105 7.80 -8.28 -5.08
C TYR A 105 8.10 -7.36 -6.27
N ASP A 106 8.55 -7.94 -7.37
CA ASP A 106 8.79 -7.20 -8.61
C ASP A 106 7.58 -7.32 -9.54
N TRP A 107 7.21 -6.19 -10.14
CA TRP A 107 6.17 -6.10 -11.16
C TRP A 107 6.65 -5.20 -12.30
N ASP A 108 6.80 -5.79 -13.49
CA ASP A 108 7.11 -5.11 -14.75
C ASP A 108 5.95 -4.23 -15.26
#